data_AF-A0A3S1D7V8-F1
#
_entry.id   AF-A0A3S1D7V8-F1
#
_cell.length_a   1.000
_cell.length_b   1.000
_cell.length_c   1.000
_cell.angle_alpha   90.00
_cell.angle_beta   90.00
_cell.angle_gamma   90.00
#
_symmetry.space_group_name_H-M   'P 1'
#
loop_
_entity.id
_entity.type
_entity.pdbx_description
1 polymer ?
#
loop_
_entity_poly.entity_id
_entity_poly.type
_entity_poly.pdbx_seq_one_letter_code
_entity_poly.pdbx_strand_id
1 'polypeptide(L)'
;MSHLKISINASTHDHLVKLAEASGESIQTVLDKAVDNYRRHIFLTQANQEFAALKANKLLWEEEVAERQAWDVTIADGVDD
;
A
#
# COMPACT_ATOMS: atom_id res chain seq x y z
N MET A 1 -24.64 3.37 10.29
CA MET A 1 -23.81 2.56 9.36
C MET A 1 -24.56 1.29 9.03
N SER A 2 -24.57 0.86 7.77
CA SER A 2 -25.17 -0.41 7.37
C SER A 2 -24.24 -1.57 7.73
N HIS A 3 -24.77 -2.58 8.42
CA HIS A 3 -24.03 -3.82 8.66
C HIS A 3 -24.33 -4.80 7.53
N LEU A 4 -23.28 -5.26 6.86
CA LEU A 4 -23.35 -6.29 5.83
C LEU A 4 -22.86 -7.61 6.41
N LYS A 5 -23.50 -8.72 6.03
CA LYS A 5 -23.04 -10.06 6.40
C LYS A 5 -22.28 -10.66 5.23
N ILE A 6 -21.09 -11.16 5.50
CA ILE A 6 -20.28 -11.93 4.54
C ILE A 6 -20.15 -13.36 5.04
N SER A 7 -20.12 -14.32 4.11
CA SER A 7 -19.79 -15.70 4.42
C SER A 7 -18.29 -15.90 4.30
N ILE A 8 -17.67 -16.49 5.32
CA ILE A 8 -16.24 -16.83 5.35
C ILE A 8 -16.10 -18.27 5.83
N ASN A 9 -15.00 -18.92 5.45
CA ASN A 9 -14.69 -20.25 5.95
C ASN A 9 -14.24 -20.21 7.43
N ALA A 10 -14.23 -21.38 8.08
CA ALA A 10 -13.90 -21.48 9.50
C ALA A 10 -12.46 -21.06 9.82
N SER A 11 -11.51 -21.31 8.91
CA SER A 11 -10.10 -20.94 9.12
C SER A 11 -9.86 -19.44 9.06
N THR A 12 -10.51 -18.72 8.14
CA THR A 12 -10.47 -17.25 8.08
C THR A 12 -11.07 -16.65 9.34
N HIS A 13 -12.17 -17.20 9.84
CA HIS A 13 -12.75 -16.76 11.10
C HIS A 13 -11.77 -16.96 12.27
N ASP A 14 -11.14 -18.14 12.40
CA ASP A 14 -10.13 -18.42 13.43
C ASP A 14 -8.93 -17.47 13.36
N HIS A 15 -8.44 -17.15 12.15
CA HIS A 15 -7.39 -16.15 11.98
C HIS A 15 -7.82 -14.75 12.44
N LEU A 16 -9.05 -14.33 12.12
CA LEU A 16 -9.57 -13.03 12.55
C LEU A 16 -9.70 -12.97 14.08
N VAL A 17 -10.13 -14.06 14.73
CA VAL A 17 -10.18 -14.16 16.19
C VAL A 17 -8.78 -14.01 16.80
N LYS A 18 -7.80 -14.79 16.32
CA LYS A 18 -6.42 -14.72 16.82
C LYS A 18 -5.79 -13.34 16.66
N LEU A 19 -6.04 -12.70 15.52
CA LEU A 19 -5.56 -11.35 15.26
C LEU A 19 -6.22 -10.32 16.18
N ALA A 20 -7.54 -10.45 16.42
CA ALA A 20 -8.28 -9.59 17.34
C ALA A 20 -7.79 -9.75 18.79
N GLU A 21 -7.55 -10.99 19.24
CA GLU A 21 -6.99 -11.27 20.56
C GLU A 21 -5.58 -10.67 20.72
N ALA A 22 -4.74 -10.80 19.70
CA ALA A 22 -3.37 -10.28 19.72
C ALA A 22 -3.30 -8.75 19.65
N SER A 23 -4.21 -8.09 18.92
CA SER A 23 -4.22 -6.63 18.77
C SER A 23 -5.04 -5.91 19.84
N GLY A 24 -5.93 -6.62 20.54
CA GLY A 24 -6.92 -6.03 21.44
C GLY A 24 -8.06 -5.31 20.71
N GLU A 25 -8.21 -5.52 19.40
CA GLU A 25 -9.21 -4.86 18.56
C GLU A 25 -10.40 -5.77 18.27
N SER A 26 -11.50 -5.18 17.81
CA SER A 26 -12.64 -5.97 17.36
C SER A 26 -12.32 -6.75 16.08
N ILE A 27 -12.96 -7.91 15.87
CA ILE A 27 -12.87 -8.68 14.62
C ILE A 27 -13.19 -7.79 13.39
N GLN A 28 -14.15 -6.87 13.52
CA GLN A 28 -14.50 -5.95 12.44
C GLN A 28 -13.35 -5.00 12.11
N THR A 29 -12.72 -4.41 13.13
CA THR A 29 -11.56 -3.51 12.95
C THR A 29 -10.37 -4.26 12.31
N VAL A 30 -10.11 -5.49 12.74
CA VAL A 30 -9.08 -6.34 12.15
C VAL A 30 -9.39 -6.64 10.69
N LEU A 31 -10.64 -6.98 10.37
CA LEU A 31 -11.07 -7.23 8.99
C LEU A 31 -10.89 -5.98 8.12
N ASP A 32 -11.30 -4.80 8.61
CA ASP A 32 -11.16 -3.53 7.88
C ASP A 32 -9.67 -3.25 7.57
N LYS A 33 -8.79 -3.43 8.55
CA LYS A 33 -7.34 -3.29 8.38
C LYS A 33 -6.76 -4.32 7.41
N ALA A 34 -7.19 -5.57 7.49
CA ALA A 34 -6.72 -6.62 6.59
C ALA A 34 -7.08 -6.32 5.13
N VAL A 35 -8.32 -5.87 4.88
CA VAL A 35 -8.78 -5.48 3.55
C VAL A 35 -8.03 -4.25 3.05
N ASP A 36 -7.83 -3.22 3.87
CA ASP A 36 -7.07 -2.03 3.45
C ASP A 36 -5.59 -2.36 3.18
N ASN A 37 -4.97 -3.21 3.98
CA ASN A 37 -3.62 -3.70 3.72
C ASN A 37 -3.51 -4.47 2.40
N TYR A 38 -4.48 -5.34 2.11
CA TYR A 38 -4.50 -6.07 0.83
C TYR A 38 -4.70 -5.11 -0.36
N ARG A 39 -5.59 -4.12 -0.23
CA ARG A 39 -5.78 -3.07 -1.23
C ARG A 39 -4.48 -2.27 -1.49
N ARG A 40 -3.79 -1.85 -0.42
CA ARG A 40 -2.50 -1.14 -0.51
C ARG A 40 -1.43 -2.02 -1.15
N HIS A 41 -1.38 -3.30 -0.79
CA HIS A 41 -0.44 -4.26 -1.37
C HIS A 41 -0.64 -4.40 -2.88
N ILE A 42 -1.88 -4.55 -3.35
CA ILE A 42 -2.19 -4.61 -4.79
C ILE A 42 -1.72 -3.34 -5.49
N PHE A 43 -2.08 -2.17 -4.94
CA PHE A 43 -1.71 -0.88 -5.51
C PHE A 43 -0.19 -0.73 -5.66
N LEU A 44 0.56 -0.99 -4.60
CA LEU A 44 2.02 -0.90 -4.61
C LEU A 44 2.66 -1.92 -5.55
N THR A 45 2.09 -3.13 -5.65
CA THR A 45 2.59 -4.15 -6.58
C THR A 45 2.45 -3.68 -8.02
N GLN A 46 1.30 -3.11 -8.38
CA GLN A 46 1.09 -2.57 -9.73
C GLN A 46 2.02 -1.38 -10.02
N ALA A 47 2.11 -0.42 -9.09
CA ALA A 47 3.00 0.74 -9.25
C ALA A 47 4.47 0.31 -9.43
N ASN A 48 4.92 -0.70 -8.67
CA ASN A 48 6.27 -1.24 -8.80
C ASN A 48 6.49 -1.94 -10.14
N GLN A 49 5.49 -2.65 -10.67
CA GLN A 49 5.58 -3.30 -11.98
C GLN A 49 5.70 -2.25 -13.10
N GLU A 50 4.89 -1.20 -13.05
CA GLU A 50 4.93 -0.10 -14.02
C GLU A 50 6.25 0.68 -13.92
N PHE A 51 6.75 0.92 -12.71
CA PHE A 51 8.07 1.53 -12.49
C PHE A 51 9.22 0.65 -13.00
N ALA A 52 9.14 -0.67 -12.83
CA ALA A 52 10.13 -1.59 -13.40
C ALA A 52 10.08 -1.60 -14.94
N ALA A 53 8.89 -1.52 -15.54
CA ALA A 53 8.73 -1.41 -16.98
C ALA A 53 9.29 -0.07 -17.51
N LEU A 54 9.08 1.03 -16.80
CA LEU A 54 9.68 2.34 -17.08
C LEU A 54 11.21 2.25 -17.08
N LYS A 55 11.80 1.69 -16.02
CA LYS A 55 13.26 1.50 -15.89
C LYS A 55 13.87 0.64 -17.00
N ALA A 56 13.14 -0.36 -17.49
CA ALA A 56 13.60 -1.22 -18.57
C ALA A 56 13.62 -0.50 -19.93
N ASN A 57 12.84 0.58 -20.09
CA ASN A 57 12.86 1.42 -21.27
C ASN A 57 13.91 2.53 -21.13
N LYS A 58 15.06 2.35 -21.79
CA LYS A 58 16.19 3.29 -21.70
C LYS A 58 15.83 4.75 -21.99
N LEU A 59 15.02 5.01 -23.04
CA LEU A 59 14.66 6.37 -23.42
C LEU A 59 13.81 7.04 -22.34
N LEU A 60 12.74 6.37 -21.91
CA LEU A 60 11.84 6.91 -20.88
C LEU A 60 12.54 7.01 -19.52
N TRP A 61 13.49 6.12 -19.23
CA TRP A 61 14.27 6.19 -18.00
C TRP A 61 15.24 7.37 -17.98
N GLU A 62 15.87 7.68 -19.11
CA GLU A 62 16.72 8.88 -19.24
C GLU A 62 15.90 10.17 -19.03
N GLU A 63 14.68 10.23 -19.57
CA GLU A 63 13.74 11.34 -19.35
C GLU A 63 13.34 11.49 -17.87
N GLU A 64 12.95 10.40 -17.21
CA GLU A 64 12.58 10.41 -15.78
C GLU A 64 13.73 10.85 -14.89
N VAL A 65 14.96 10.37 -15.15
CA VAL A 65 16.15 10.76 -14.37
C VAL A 65 16.47 12.24 -14.57
N ALA A 66 16.35 12.75 -15.80
CA ALA A 66 16.56 14.18 -16.07
C ALA A 66 15.52 15.04 -15.36
N GLU A 67 14.25 14.63 -15.35
CA GLU A 67 13.20 15.28 -14.57
C GLU A 67 13.56 15.27 -13.08
N ARG A 68 13.87 14.11 -12.51
CA ARG A 68 14.22 13.97 -11.09
C ARG A 68 15.38 14.89 -10.68
N GLN A 69 16.43 14.97 -11.49
CA GLN A 69 17.55 15.87 -11.26
C GLN A 69 17.15 17.35 -11.30
N ALA A 70 16.20 17.72 -12.17
CA ALA A 70 15.67 19.08 -12.20
C ALA A 70 14.88 19.41 -10.92
N TRP A 71 14.24 18.42 -10.28
CA TRP A 71 13.55 18.57 -8.99
C TRP A 71 14.50 18.57 -7.79
N ASP A 72 15.68 17.96 -7.88
CA ASP A 72 16.64 17.92 -6.75
C ASP A 72 17.04 19.32 -6.25
N VAL A 73 16.88 20.38 -7.06
CA VAL A 73 17.14 21.77 -6.65
C VAL A 73 16.22 22.25 -5.53
N THR A 74 15.03 21.65 -5.36
CA THR A 74 14.05 22.03 -4.32
C THR A 74 14.18 21.19 -3.05
N ILE A 75 15.18 20.29 -2.96
CA ILE A 75 15.32 19.37 -1.81
C ILE A 75 15.53 20.08 -0.47
N ALA A 76 16.10 21.28 -0.49
CA ALA A 76 16.35 22.11 0.69
C ALA A 76 15.22 23.11 0.98
N ASP A 77 14.20 23.21 0.13
CA ASP A 77 13.12 24.17 0.30
C ASP A 77 12.30 23.84 1.54
N GLY A 78 12.15 24.82 2.44
CA GLY A 78 11.37 24.67 3.69
C GLY A 78 12.07 23.87 4.79
N VAL A 79 13.34 23.51 4.60
CA VAL A 79 14.23 23.01 5.66
C VAL A 79 14.99 24.19 6.25
N ASP A 80 14.33 24.98 7.10
CA ASP A 80 15.00 25.91 8.01
C ASP A 80 15.56 25.12 9.21
N ASP A 81 16.71 25.57 9.78
CA ASP A 81 17.43 24.93 10.92
C ASP A 81 16.57 24.64 12.17
#